data_AF-A0A847QH76-F1
#
_entry.id   AF-A0A847QH76-F1
#
_cell.length_a   1.000
_cell.length_b   1.000
_cell.length_c   1.000
_cell.angle_alpha   90.00
_cell.angle_beta   90.00
_cell.angle_gamma   90.00
#
_symmetry.space_group_name_H-M   'P 1'
#
loop_
_entity.id
_entity.type
_entity.pdbx_description
1 polymer ?
#
loop_
_entity_poly.entity_id
_entity_poly.type
_entity_poly.pdbx_seq_one_letter_code
_entity_poly.pdbx_strand_id
1 'polypeptide(L)'
;MDTEPGNMSGPTSDGVRYRISLDPYATFDTVTHDSPRIIIVPIIDNLDVNGREPVQIVGFGAFFLESVGGSGNKNYVTGRFMRMYIVGEQGSATDYGVRNVRLIS
;
A
#
# COMPACT_ATOMS: atom_id res chain seq x y z
N MET A 1 15.30 -10.44 27.62
CA MET A 1 15.39 -9.52 26.47
C MET A 1 14.89 -10.32 25.31
N ASP A 2 13.56 -10.41 25.19
CA ASP A 2 12.90 -11.36 24.31
C ASP A 2 12.74 -10.78 22.91
N THR A 3 13.17 -11.56 21.94
CA THR A 3 12.92 -11.32 20.52
C THR A 3 11.47 -11.70 20.24
N GLU A 4 10.66 -10.78 19.71
CA GLU A 4 9.35 -11.12 19.14
C GLU A 4 9.58 -11.81 17.78
N PRO A 5 9.38 -13.13 17.67
CA PRO A 5 9.67 -13.84 16.44
C PRO A 5 8.56 -13.54 15.44
N GLY A 6 8.82 -12.63 14.50
CA GLY A 6 8.20 -12.63 13.18
C GLY A 6 6.67 -12.56 13.12
N ASN A 7 5.98 -12.10 14.16
CA ASN A 7 4.53 -11.91 14.13
C ASN A 7 4.16 -10.46 13.83
N MET A 8 4.64 -9.93 12.70
CA MET A 8 4.22 -8.61 12.20
C MET A 8 2.72 -8.55 11.84
N SER A 9 2.02 -9.69 11.90
CA SER A 9 0.58 -9.75 11.65
C SER A 9 -0.23 -8.85 12.57
N GLY A 10 0.13 -8.75 13.86
CA GLY A 10 -0.57 -7.91 14.83
C GLY A 10 -0.51 -6.44 14.43
N PRO A 11 0.70 -5.83 14.36
CA PRO A 11 0.86 -4.45 13.94
C PRO A 11 0.28 -4.14 12.56
N THR A 12 0.40 -5.05 11.58
CA THR A 12 -0.23 -4.88 10.27
C THR A 12 -1.76 -4.87 10.36
N SER A 13 -2.34 -5.80 11.11
CA SER A 13 -3.79 -5.86 11.30
C SER A 13 -4.31 -4.62 11.99
N ASP A 14 -3.63 -4.17 13.04
CA ASP A 14 -4.04 -3.00 13.80
C ASP A 14 -3.92 -1.74 12.95
N GLY A 15 -2.82 -1.59 12.19
CA GLY A 15 -2.63 -0.45 11.29
C GLY A 15 -3.66 -0.39 10.15
N VAL A 16 -4.05 -1.54 9.58
CA VAL A 16 -5.08 -1.58 8.54
C VAL A 16 -6.47 -1.34 9.13
N ARG A 17 -6.81 -1.97 10.27
CA ARG A 17 -8.08 -1.71 10.97
C ARG A 17 -8.23 -0.25 11.36
N TYR A 18 -7.16 0.36 11.87
CA TYR A 18 -7.15 1.78 12.21
C TYR A 18 -7.51 2.65 11.00
N ARG A 19 -6.84 2.45 9.85
CA ARG A 19 -7.14 3.19 8.62
C ARG A 19 -8.56 2.98 8.11
N ILE A 20 -9.07 1.74 8.15
CA ILE A 20 -10.47 1.44 7.79
C ILE A 20 -11.44 2.13 8.75
N SER A 21 -11.13 2.18 10.05
CA SER A 21 -12.00 2.80 11.06
C SER A 21 -12.11 4.32 10.94
N LEU A 22 -11.10 4.98 10.35
CA LEU A 22 -11.11 6.43 10.10
C LEU A 22 -12.01 6.81 8.91
N ASP A 23 -12.32 5.87 8.02
CA ASP A 23 -13.19 6.09 6.86
C ASP A 23 -14.08 4.86 6.58
N PRO A 24 -15.03 4.57 7.48
CA PRO A 24 -15.76 3.29 7.50
C PRO A 24 -16.76 3.15 6.34
N TYR A 25 -17.17 4.25 5.72
CA TYR A 25 -18.18 4.26 4.66
C TYR A 25 -17.59 4.38 3.25
N ALA A 26 -16.29 4.64 3.11
CA ALA A 26 -15.66 4.63 1.80
C ALA A 26 -15.78 3.26 1.14
N THR A 27 -16.09 3.31 -0.15
CA THR A 27 -16.04 2.16 -1.05
C THR A 27 -15.03 2.49 -2.15
N PHE A 28 -14.59 1.48 -2.90
CA PHE A 28 -13.68 1.72 -4.02
C PHE A 28 -14.22 2.75 -5.03
N ASP A 29 -15.54 2.80 -5.22
CA ASP A 29 -16.19 3.70 -6.19
C ASP A 29 -16.45 5.11 -5.63
N THR A 30 -16.45 5.27 -4.30
CA THR A 30 -16.79 6.53 -3.62
C THR A 30 -15.61 7.18 -2.89
N VAL A 31 -14.46 6.49 -2.82
CA VAL A 31 -13.30 6.95 -2.07
C VAL A 31 -12.74 8.26 -2.64
N THR A 32 -12.47 9.21 -1.76
CA THR A 32 -11.82 10.48 -2.12
C THR A 32 -10.29 10.35 -2.03
N HIS A 33 -9.57 11.22 -2.75
CA HIS A 33 -8.11 11.15 -2.88
C HIS A 33 -7.33 11.24 -1.55
N ASP A 34 -7.95 11.82 -0.52
CA ASP A 34 -7.40 12.05 0.83
C ASP A 34 -7.80 10.95 1.83
N SER A 35 -8.52 9.91 1.38
CA SER A 35 -8.98 8.84 2.26
C SER A 35 -7.80 8.13 2.94
N PRO A 36 -7.87 7.92 4.27
CA PRO A 36 -6.85 7.18 5.01
C PRO A 36 -6.76 5.71 4.58
N ARG A 37 -7.73 5.21 3.81
CA ARG A 37 -7.75 3.84 3.27
C ARG A 37 -6.95 3.67 2.00
N ILE A 38 -6.44 4.76 1.43
CA ILE A 38 -5.53 4.75 0.30
C ILE A 38 -4.09 4.69 0.83
N ILE A 39 -3.35 3.67 0.42
CA ILE A 39 -1.92 3.52 0.74
C ILE A 39 -1.09 3.44 -0.54
N ILE A 40 0.18 3.79 -0.45
CA ILE A 40 1.15 3.60 -1.54
C ILE A 40 1.95 2.33 -1.25
N VAL A 41 1.98 1.41 -2.20
CA VAL A 41 2.73 0.15 -2.10
C VAL A 41 3.79 0.09 -3.20
N PRO A 42 5.03 -0.37 -2.89
CA PRO A 42 6.02 -0.63 -3.93
C PRO A 42 5.61 -1.87 -4.74
N ILE A 43 5.89 -1.84 -6.03
CA ILE A 43 5.72 -2.95 -6.97
C ILE A 43 7.12 -3.43 -7.33
N ILE A 44 7.35 -4.74 -7.23
CA ILE A 44 8.63 -5.40 -7.54
C ILE A 44 8.43 -6.33 -8.76
N ASP A 45 9.47 -6.51 -9.56
CA ASP A 45 9.44 -7.34 -10.76
C ASP A 45 9.50 -8.84 -10.46
N ASN A 46 10.17 -9.22 -9.37
CA ASN A 46 10.34 -10.61 -8.99
C ASN A 46 10.30 -10.80 -7.48
N LEU A 47 9.66 -11.90 -7.04
CA LEU A 47 9.58 -12.35 -5.66
C LEU A 47 10.54 -13.52 -5.36
N ASP A 48 11.35 -13.92 -6.34
CA ASP A 48 12.39 -14.95 -6.19
C ASP A 48 13.58 -14.40 -5.36
N VAL A 49 13.33 -14.15 -4.08
CA VAL A 49 14.32 -13.70 -3.12
C VAL A 49 14.37 -14.66 -1.94
N ASN A 50 15.57 -15.13 -1.61
CA ASN A 50 15.84 -15.99 -0.45
C ASN A 50 15.77 -15.20 0.89
N GLY A 51 14.80 -14.29 1.01
CA GLY A 51 14.49 -13.49 2.21
C GLY A 51 15.57 -12.48 2.62
N ARG A 52 16.69 -12.38 1.89
CA ARG A 52 17.85 -11.52 2.23
C ARG A 52 18.47 -10.80 1.03
N GLU A 53 17.89 -10.97 -0.15
CA GLU A 53 18.41 -10.37 -1.37
C GLU A 53 17.70 -9.04 -1.68
N PRO A 54 18.42 -8.05 -2.22
CA PRO A 54 17.82 -6.79 -2.64
C PRO A 54 16.83 -7.03 -3.79
N VAL A 55 15.60 -6.56 -3.62
CA VAL A 55 14.58 -6.56 -4.68
C VAL A 55 14.62 -5.25 -5.45
N GLN A 56 14.38 -5.31 -6.77
CA GLN A 56 14.22 -4.12 -7.58
C GLN A 56 12.77 -3.61 -7.50
N ILE A 57 12.60 -2.37 -7.05
CA ILE A 57 11.31 -1.66 -7.12
C ILE A 57 11.14 -1.16 -8.56
N VAL A 58 10.12 -1.67 -9.25
CA VAL A 58 9.77 -1.25 -10.62
C VAL A 58 8.73 -0.15 -10.65
N GLY A 59 8.08 0.14 -9.53
CA GLY A 59 7.16 1.26 -9.42
C GLY A 59 6.48 1.36 -8.06
N PHE A 60 5.56 2.29 -7.95
CA PHE A 60 4.67 2.43 -6.80
C PHE A 60 3.24 2.47 -7.31
N GLY A 61 2.33 1.82 -6.58
CA GLY A 61 0.91 1.81 -6.88
C GLY A 61 0.11 2.32 -5.69
N ALA A 62 -0.97 3.04 -5.97
CA ALA A 62 -1.98 3.33 -4.96
C ALA A 62 -2.90 2.12 -4.77
N PHE A 63 -3.21 1.81 -3.52
CA PHE A 63 -4.00 0.65 -3.14
C PHE A 63 -5.05 1.04 -2.10
N PHE A 64 -6.30 0.74 -2.39
CA PHE A 64 -7.43 0.97 -1.50
C PHE A 64 -7.65 -0.23 -0.59
N LEU A 65 -7.64 -0.01 0.73
CA LEU A 65 -7.83 -1.04 1.76
C LEU A 65 -9.31 -1.39 1.94
N GLU A 66 -9.68 -2.65 1.71
CA GLU A 66 -11.03 -3.17 1.90
C GLU A 66 -11.18 -3.95 3.22
N SER A 67 -10.22 -4.80 3.56
CA SER A 67 -10.27 -5.58 4.80
C SER A 67 -8.90 -6.08 5.24
N VAL A 68 -8.84 -6.55 6.49
CA VAL A 68 -7.70 -7.30 7.03
C VAL A 68 -8.22 -8.45 7.88
N GLY A 69 -7.59 -9.61 7.77
CA GLY A 69 -8.04 -10.81 8.43
C GLY A 69 -6.93 -11.85 8.60
N GLY A 70 -7.27 -12.89 9.36
CA GLY A 70 -6.31 -13.93 9.73
C GLY A 70 -5.53 -13.59 11.01
N SER A 71 -4.57 -14.45 11.35
CA SER A 71 -3.77 -14.35 12.56
C SER A 71 -2.46 -15.14 12.44
N GLY A 72 -1.46 -14.78 13.24
CA GLY A 72 -0.15 -15.43 13.22
C GLY A 72 0.50 -15.31 11.84
N ASN A 73 1.01 -16.43 11.33
CA ASN A 73 1.65 -16.50 10.00
C ASN A 73 0.66 -16.48 8.82
N LYS A 74 -0.65 -16.42 9.08
CA LYS A 74 -1.71 -16.42 8.06
C LYS A 74 -2.51 -15.12 8.11
N ASN A 75 -1.83 -13.98 8.10
CA ASN A 75 -2.45 -12.66 8.01
C ASN A 75 -2.54 -12.19 6.57
N TYR A 76 -3.67 -11.60 6.19
CA TYR A 76 -3.89 -11.09 4.84
C TYR A 76 -4.60 -9.75 4.87
N VAL A 77 -4.25 -8.89 3.92
CA VAL A 77 -4.88 -7.61 3.65
C VAL A 77 -5.52 -7.72 2.27
N THR A 78 -6.78 -7.32 2.14
CA THR A 78 -7.49 -7.28 0.85
C THR A 78 -7.76 -5.86 0.43
N GLY A 79 -7.78 -5.63 -0.88
CA GLY A 79 -8.02 -4.32 -1.45
C GLY A 79 -7.81 -4.30 -2.96
N ARG A 80 -7.81 -3.10 -3.54
CA ARG A 80 -7.76 -2.91 -4.99
C ARG A 80 -6.73 -1.85 -5.37
N PHE A 81 -5.97 -2.11 -6.44
CA PHE A 81 -5.12 -1.09 -7.04
C PHE A 81 -5.98 0.00 -7.69
N MET A 82 -5.63 1.24 -7.40
CA MET A 82 -6.29 2.43 -7.94
C MET A 82 -5.50 2.95 -9.13
N ARG A 83 -6.19 3.24 -10.24
CA ARG A 83 -5.65 4.13 -11.28
C ARG A 83 -5.86 5.57 -10.82
N MET A 84 -4.87 6.16 -10.16
CA MET A 84 -4.97 7.56 -9.76
C MET A 84 -4.71 8.48 -10.95
N TYR A 85 -5.74 9.20 -11.39
CA TYR A 85 -5.56 10.39 -12.22
C TYR A 85 -5.31 11.58 -11.29
N ILE A 86 -4.04 11.83 -10.92
CA ILE A 86 -3.70 13.07 -10.24
C ILE A 86 -3.75 14.19 -11.29
N VAL A 87 -4.74 15.08 -11.20
CA VAL A 87 -4.78 16.29 -12.01
C VAL A 87 -3.71 17.24 -11.46
N GLY A 88 -2.59 17.35 -12.17
CA GLY A 88 -1.48 18.23 -11.80
C GLY A 88 -0.34 18.19 -12.82
N GLU A 89 -0.57 18.81 -13.99
CA GLU A 89 0.41 19.26 -15.01
C GLU A 89 1.40 18.26 -15.66
N GLN A 90 1.67 18.46 -16.95
CA GLN A 90 2.30 17.53 -17.90
C GLN A 90 3.69 16.97 -17.55
N GLY A 91 3.92 15.70 -17.91
CA GLY A 91 5.26 15.13 -18.10
C GLY A 91 5.18 13.66 -18.53
N SER A 92 5.42 13.38 -19.82
CA SER A 92 5.30 12.05 -20.44
C SER A 92 6.23 10.99 -19.80
N ALA A 93 5.65 10.10 -19.01
CA ALA A 93 6.16 8.76 -18.75
C ALA A 93 4.99 7.87 -18.30
N THR A 94 4.95 6.63 -18.76
CA THR A 94 3.89 5.65 -18.51
C THR A 94 3.48 5.62 -17.03
N ASP A 95 2.27 6.09 -16.75
CA ASP A 95 1.79 6.56 -15.45
C ASP A 95 0.98 5.46 -14.74
N TYR A 96 1.46 4.97 -13.59
CA TYR A 96 0.76 3.99 -12.73
C TYR A 96 0.15 4.65 -11.48
N GLY A 97 -0.10 5.96 -11.51
CA GLY A 97 -0.86 6.66 -10.47
C GLY A 97 -0.03 7.16 -9.29
N VAL A 98 1.28 7.35 -9.46
CA VAL A 98 2.14 8.00 -8.47
C VAL A 98 3.03 9.02 -9.18
N ARG A 99 2.72 10.31 -9.00
CA ARG A 99 3.58 11.41 -9.47
C ARG A 99 4.70 11.63 -8.45
N ASN A 100 5.94 11.41 -8.86
CA ASN A 100 7.11 11.76 -8.08
C ASN A 100 7.28 13.29 -8.05
N VAL A 101 7.27 13.89 -6.86
CA VAL A 101 7.76 15.26 -6.66
C VAL A 101 9.22 15.18 -6.21
N ARG A 102 10.16 15.60 -7.07
CA ARG A 102 11.57 15.77 -6.73
C ARG A 102 11.80 17.20 -6.27
N LEU A 103 12.07 17.42 -4.99
CA LEU A 103 12.70 18.66 -4.54
C LEU A 103 14.19 18.58 -4.85
N ILE A 104 14.66 19.46 -5.73
CA ILE A 104 16.08 19.77 -5.90
C ILE A 104 16.38 20.94 -4.97
N SER A 105 17.33 20.73 -4.05
CA SER A 105 18.13 21.77 -3.41
C SER A 105 19.58 21.33 -3.48
#